data_AF-A0A564Y2X6-F1
#
_entry.id   AF-A0A564Y2X6-F1
#
_cell.length_a   1.000
_cell.length_b   1.000
_cell.length_c   1.000
_cell.angle_alpha   90.00
_cell.angle_beta   90.00
_cell.angle_gamma   90.00
#
_symmetry.space_group_name_H-M   'P 1'
#
loop_
_entity.id
_entity.type
_entity.pdbx_description
1 polymer ?
#
loop_
_entity_poly.entity_id
_entity_poly.type
_entity_poly.pdbx_seq_one_letter_code
_entity_poly.pdbx_strand_id
1 'polypeptide(L)' 'KYVPSIKHSDRCGCGRFLEEHEIKVIREAQVNFMLPRSPTKPERWQVKTHTQAVPTTAFGTVEFQGGPHPTKA' A
#
# COMPACT_ATOMS: atom_id res chain seq x y z
N LYS A 1 3.50 -7.74 1.98
CA LYS A 1 4.93 -7.38 2.11
C LYS A 1 5.18 -5.97 1.58
N TYR A 2 6.00 -5.17 2.27
CA TYR A 2 6.45 -3.86 1.79
C TYR A 2 7.62 -4.01 0.81
N VAL A 3 7.53 -3.39 -0.37
CA VAL A 3 8.61 -3.36 -1.36
C VAL A 3 8.80 -1.91 -1.82
N PRO A 4 9.96 -1.27 -1.55
CA PRO A 4 10.19 0.12 -1.94
C PRO A 4 9.96 0.35 -3.43
N SER A 5 9.31 1.46 -3.78
CA SER A 5 9.14 1.90 -5.15
C SER A 5 10.45 2.40 -5.72
N ILE A 6 10.66 2.14 -7.02
CA ILE A 6 11.86 2.58 -7.75
C ILE A 6 11.86 4.10 -7.92
N LYS A 7 10.67 4.71 -8.07
CA LYS A 7 10.52 6.15 -8.31
C LYS A 7 10.47 6.97 -7.01
N HIS A 8 9.95 6.37 -5.94
CA HIS A 8 9.66 7.03 -4.67
C HIS A 8 10.08 6.10 -3.53
N SER A 9 11.31 6.21 -3.03
CA SER A 9 11.88 5.27 -2.06
C SER A 9 11.18 5.28 -0.70
N ASP A 10 10.44 6.34 -0.40
CA ASP A 10 9.57 6.54 0.75
C ASP A 10 8.22 5.81 0.64
N ARG A 11 7.92 5.24 -0.54
CA ARG A 11 6.65 4.55 -0.80
C ARG A 11 6.88 3.09 -1.17
N CYS A 12 5.89 2.28 -0.87
CA CYS A 12 5.79 0.92 -1.41
C CYS A 12 5.49 0.97 -2.91
N GLY A 13 5.77 -0.12 -3.63
CA GLY A 13 5.39 -0.28 -5.04
C GLY A 13 3.88 -0.17 -5.30
N CYS A 14 3.03 -0.31 -4.26
CA CYS A 14 1.59 -0.05 -4.33
C CYS A 14 1.22 1.45 -4.19
N GLY A 15 2.19 2.33 -3.93
CA GLY A 15 2.00 3.79 -3.83
C GLY A 15 1.76 4.34 -2.41
N ARG A 16 1.50 3.46 -1.43
CA ARG A 16 1.28 3.83 -0.02
C ARG A 16 2.59 3.95 0.76
N PHE A 17 2.59 4.77 1.80
CA PHE A 17 3.65 4.83 2.81
C PHE A 17 3.69 3.54 3.65
N LEU A 18 4.80 3.31 4.36
CA LEU A 18 4.94 2.12 5.21
C LEU A 18 3.85 2.11 6.30
N GLU A 19 3.56 3.26 6.89
CA GLU A 19 2.64 3.46 8.01
C GLU A 19 1.17 3.21 7.63
N GLU A 20 0.85 3.25 6.34
CA GLU A 20 -0.50 3.00 5.79
C GLU A 20 -0.77 1.51 5.50
N HIS A 21 0.21 0.63 5.75
CA HIS A 21 0.04 -0.81 5.63
C HIS A 21 -0.48 -1.42 6.94
N GLU A 22 -1.03 -2.62 6.84
CA GLU A 22 -1.40 -3.40 8.02
C GLU A 22 -0.19 -3.61 8.95
N ILE A 23 -0.43 -3.64 10.27
CA ILE A 23 0.59 -3.78 11.31
C ILE A 23 1.55 -4.95 11.04
N LYS A 24 1.03 -6.07 10.52
CA LYS A 24 1.85 -7.23 10.17
C LYS A 24 2.92 -6.88 9.15
N VAL A 25 2.56 -6.16 8.09
CA VAL A 25 3.48 -5.74 7.03
C VAL A 25 4.50 -4.73 7.55
N ILE A 26 4.08 -3.82 8.45
CA ILE A 26 4.98 -2.85 9.08
C ILE A 26 6.08 -3.56 9.87
N ARG A 27 5.70 -4.53 10.72
CA ARG A 27 6.65 -5.31 11.52
C ARG A 27 7.60 -6.12 10.64
N GLU A 28 7.08 -6.79 9.62
CA GLU A 28 7.90 -7.53 8.66
C GLU A 28 8.92 -6.62 7.96
N ALA A 29 8.52 -5.42 7.55
CA ALA A 29 9.41 -4.46 6.92
C ALA A 29 10.52 -3.99 7.88
N GLN A 30 10.18 -3.65 9.12
CA GLN A 30 11.14 -3.23 10.15
C GLN A 30 12.21 -4.29 10.41
N VAL A 31 11.81 -5.56 10.54
CA VAL A 31 12.76 -6.68 10.69
C VAL A 31 13.65 -6.82 9.46
N ASN A 32 13.07 -6.74 8.26
CA ASN A 32 13.82 -6.83 7.01
C ASN A 32 14.82 -5.67 6.82
N PHE A 33 14.55 -4.49 7.37
CA PHE A 33 15.50 -3.36 7.35
C PHE A 33 16.69 -3.55 8.29
N MET A 34 16.52 -4.34 9.37
CA MET A 34 17.61 -4.67 10.30
C MET A 34 18.50 -5.82 9.79
N LEU A 35 18.01 -6.61 8.83
CA LEU A 35 18.79 -7.71 8.26
C LEU A 35 19.80 -7.21 7.20
N PRO A 36 20.99 -7.83 7.11
CA PRO A 36 21.93 -7.58 6.03
C PRO A 36 21.27 -7.89 4.67
N ARG A 37 21.35 -6.94 3.73
CA ARG A 37 20.84 -7.17 2.37
C ARG A 37 21.78 -8.12 1.64
N SER A 38 21.24 -9.22 1.11
CA SER A 38 21.99 -10.08 0.18
C SER A 38 22.36 -9.29 -1.08
N PRO A 39 23.49 -9.61 -1.74
CA PRO A 39 23.95 -8.93 -2.97
C PRO A 39 23.06 -9.19 -4.21
N THR A 40 21.93 -9.88 -4.02
CA THR A 40 20.94 -10.13 -5.06
C THR A 40 20.23 -8.86 -5.49
N LYS A 41 19.80 -8.80 -6.75
CA LYS A 41 19.00 -7.67 -7.28
C LYS A 41 17.80 -7.39 -6.34
N PRO A 42 17.49 -6.12 -6.06
CA PRO A 42 16.34 -5.78 -5.24
C PRO A 42 15.07 -6.33 -5.90
N GLU A 43 14.22 -6.95 -5.08
CA GLU A 43 12.94 -7.48 -5.53
C GLU A 43 12.07 -6.35 -6.09
N ARG A 44 11.37 -6.63 -7.20
CA ARG A 44 10.42 -5.69 -7.82
C ARG A 44 9.00 -6.06 -7.41
N TRP A 45 8.20 -5.05 -7.02
CA TRP A 45 6.79 -5.21 -6.69
C TRP A 45 5.99 -5.78 -7.87
N GLN A 46 5.11 -6.74 -7.60
CA GLN A 46 4.26 -7.39 -8.61
C GLN A 46 2.87 -7.67 -8.04
N VAL A 47 1.84 -7.44 -8.86
CA VAL A 47 0.43 -7.63 -8.48
C VAL A 47 0.18 -9.04 -7.94
N LYS A 48 0.66 -10.07 -8.63
CA LYS A 48 0.40 -11.48 -8.28
C LYS A 48 0.93 -11.90 -6.90
N THR A 49 2.00 -11.28 -6.41
CA THR A 49 2.70 -11.73 -5.19
C THR A 49 2.64 -10.73 -4.05
N HIS A 50 2.29 -9.46 -4.32
CA HIS A 50 2.29 -8.37 -3.35
C HIS A 50 0.91 -7.76 -3.12
N THR A 51 -0.14 -8.43 -3.57
CA THR A 51 -1.52 -8.06 -3.28
C THR A 51 -2.23 -9.22 -2.59
N GLN A 52 -3.31 -8.90 -1.88
CA GLN A 52 -4.15 -9.88 -1.22
C GLN A 52 -5.61 -9.42 -1.35
N ALA A 53 -6.51 -10.37 -1.59
CA ALA A 53 -7.94 -10.11 -1.52
C ALA A 53 -8.34 -9.91 -0.06
N VAL A 54 -9.02 -8.79 0.22
CA VAL A 54 -9.57 -8.47 1.53
C VAL A 54 -11.03 -8.04 1.36
N PRO A 55 -11.88 -8.16 2.41
CA PRO A 55 -13.25 -7.68 2.34
C PRO A 55 -13.31 -6.19 1.97
N THR A 56 -14.27 -5.83 1.13
CA THR A 56 -14.51 -4.43 0.74
C THR A 56 -15.14 -3.68 1.90
N THR A 57 -14.48 -2.63 2.38
CA THR A 57 -15.00 -1.75 3.44
C THR A 57 -15.54 -0.42 2.91
N ALA A 58 -15.30 -0.11 1.63
CA ALA A 58 -15.83 1.06 0.95
C ALA A 58 -17.16 0.71 0.27
N PHE A 59 -18.25 0.74 1.03
CA PHE A 59 -19.62 0.57 0.54
C PHE A 59 -20.50 1.72 1.04
N GLY A 60 -21.62 1.96 0.38
CA GLY A 60 -22.57 3.02 0.72
C GLY A 60 -22.74 4.04 -0.41
N THR A 61 -23.32 5.18 -0.07
CA THR A 61 -23.58 6.29 -1.01
C THR A 61 -22.72 7.47 -0.62
N VAL A 62 -22.07 8.09 -1.60
CA VAL A 62 -21.30 9.32 -1.40
C VAL A 62 -22.17 10.52 -1.75
N GLU A 63 -22.31 11.46 -0.81
CA GLU A 63 -22.98 12.74 -1.04
C GLU A 63 -21.93 13.82 -1.32
N PHE A 64 -22.02 14.45 -2.49
CA PHE A 64 -21.10 15.51 -2.88
C PHE A 64 -21.51 16.83 -2.24
N GLN A 65 -20.56 17.50 -1.57
CA GLN A 65 -20.75 18.83 -1.02
C GLN A 65 -20.37 19.91 -2.04
N GLY A 66 -21.09 21.04 -2.00
CA GLY A 66 -20.72 22.24 -2.78
C GLY A 66 -21.38 22.39 -4.16
N GLY A 67 -22.25 21.47 -4.57
CA GLY A 67 -23.06 21.60 -5.80
C GLY A 67 -24.44 22.25 -5.54
N PRO A 68 -25.06 22.86 -6.55
CA PRO A 68 -26.41 23.46 -6.43
C PRO A 68 -27.53 22.41 -6.24
N HIS A 69 -27.26 21.14 -6.56
CA HIS A 69 -28.20 20.04 -6.40
C HIS A 69 -27.56 18.88 -5.64
N PRO A 70 -28.28 18.24 -4.68
CA PRO A 70 -27.82 17.01 -4.06
C PRO A 70 -27.59 15.96 -5.14
N THR A 71 -26.34 15.52 -5.30
CA THR A 71 -25.97 14.43 -6.21
C THR A 71 -25.43 13.28 -5.37
N LYS A 72 -25.95 12.08 -5.62
CA LYS A 72 -25.58 10.84 -4.93
C LYS A 72 -24.93 9.89 -5.94
N ALA A 73 -23.84 9.24 -5.53
CA ALA A 73 -23.17 8.17 -6.27
C ALA A 73 -22.94 6.94 -5.39
#